data_AF-X1P6A9-F1
#
_entry.id   AF-X1P6A9-F1
#
_cell.length_a   1.000
_cell.length_b   1.000
_cell.length_c   1.000
_cell.angle_alpha   90.00
_cell.angle_beta   90.00
_cell.angle_gamma   90.00
#
_symmetry.space_group_name_H-M   'P 1'
#
loop_
_entity.id
_entity.type
_entity.pdbx_description
1 polymer ?
#
loop_
_entity_poly.entity_id
_entity_poly.type
_entity_poly.pdbx_seq_one_letter_code
_entity_poly.pdbx_strand_id
1 'polypeptide(L)' 'MREDLSFLETRIAELENILKNVESIKPPPKEKQNIIDLGATVLAEIDGEIDEFTIVG' A
#
# COMPACT_ATOMS: atom_id res chain seq x y z
N MET A 1 2.13 30.10 10.81
CA MET A 1 3.32 30.38 9.94
C MET A 1 4.53 29.53 10.29
N ARG A 2 5.09 29.55 11.52
CA ARG A 2 6.25 28.68 11.88
C ARG A 2 5.87 27.21 12.06
N GLU A 3 4.70 26.95 12.67
CA GLU A 3 4.19 25.59 12.90
C GLU A 3 3.81 24.90 11.57
N ASP A 4 3.13 25.61 10.66
CA ASP A 4 2.77 25.08 9.33
C ASP A 4 4.01 24.65 8.53
N LEU A 5 5.08 25.45 8.59
CA LEU A 5 6.34 25.14 7.91
C LEU A 5 7.00 23.90 8.53
N SER A 6 7.04 23.80 9.86
CA SER A 6 7.61 22.63 10.54
C SER A 6 6.82 21.33 10.26
N PHE A 7 5.49 21.43 10.12
CA PHE A 7 4.66 20.30 9.72
C PHE A 7 4.99 19.87 8.29
N LEU A 8 5.10 20.83 7.36
CA LEU A 8 5.45 20.53 5.98
C LEU A 8 6.85 19.89 5.86
N GLU A 9 7.85 20.41 6.56
CA GLU A 9 9.19 19.84 6.61
C GLU A 9 9.18 18.41 7.15
N THR A 10 8.37 18.13 8.18
CA THR A 10 8.20 16.78 8.73
C THR A 10 7.59 15.83 7.70
N ARG A 11 6.54 16.25 6.98
CA ARG A 11 5.91 15.45 5.92
C ARG A 11 6.87 15.18 4.76
N ILE A 12 7.69 16.16 4.39
CA ILE A 12 8.71 15.99 3.34
C ILE A 12 9.74 14.96 3.79
N ALA A 13 10.29 15.08 5.00
CA ALA A 13 11.28 14.13 5.51
C ALA A 13 10.73 12.70 5.60
N GLU A 14 9.48 12.54 6.02
CA GLU A 14 8.79 11.25 6.04
C GLU A 14 8.65 10.66 4.62
N LEU A 15 8.17 11.44 3.66
CA LEU A 15 8.02 11.00 2.27
C LEU A 15 9.37 10.65 1.63
N GLU A 16 10.41 11.45 1.87
CA GLU A 16 11.76 11.14 1.41
C GLU A 16 12.26 9.81 1.98
N ASN A 17 11.99 9.53 3.25
CA ASN A 17 12.36 8.27 3.87
C ASN A 17 11.59 7.09 3.29
N ILE A 18 10.29 7.24 3.04
CA ILE A 18 9.46 6.21 2.40
C ILE A 18 10.00 5.93 0.99
N LEU A 19 10.21 6.97 0.18
CA LEU A 19 10.65 6.81 -1.22
C LEU A 19 12.06 6.21 -1.35
N LYS A 20 12.94 6.45 -0.37
CA LYS A 20 14.29 5.84 -0.37
C LYS A 20 14.28 4.34 -0.05
N ASN A 21 13.26 3.85 0.66
CA ASN A 21 13.23 2.49 1.19
C ASN A 21 12.08 1.64 0.64
N VAL A 22 11.18 2.20 -0.18
CA VAL A 22 10.06 1.48 -0.76
C VAL A 22 10.54 0.47 -1.81
N GLU A 23 9.91 -0.70 -1.82
CA GLU A 23 10.04 -1.67 -2.90
C GLU A 23 8.75 -1.70 -3.71
N SER A 24 8.87 -1.61 -5.05
CA SER A 24 7.70 -1.70 -5.93
C SER A 24 7.12 -3.11 -5.93
N ILE A 25 5.82 -3.20 -5.67
CA ILE A 25 5.04 -4.43 -5.87
C ILE A 25 5.06 -4.76 -7.36
N LYS A 26 5.59 -5.94 -7.71
CA LYS A 26 5.66 -6.43 -9.08
C LYS A 26 4.70 -7.60 -9.27
N PRO A 27 4.11 -7.77 -10.45
CA PRO A 27 3.31 -8.95 -10.74
C PRO A 27 4.11 -10.22 -10.44
N PRO A 28 3.56 -11.17 -9.65
CA PRO A 28 4.27 -12.40 -9.37
C PRO A 28 4.36 -13.28 -10.64
N PRO A 29 5.29 -14.25 -10.68
CA PRO A 29 5.33 -15.25 -11.75
C PRO A 29 3.99 -15.96 -11.90
N LYS A 30 3.64 -16.41 -13.12
CA LYS A 30 2.33 -17.03 -13.43
C LYS A 30 1.96 -18.16 -12.47
N GLU A 31 2.93 -18.97 -12.07
CA GLU A 31 2.76 -20.09 -11.14
C GLU A 31 2.26 -19.67 -9.75
N LYS A 32 2.46 -18.40 -9.37
CA LYS A 32 2.11 -17.82 -8.08
C LYS A 32 0.94 -16.83 -8.14
N GLN A 33 0.31 -16.61 -9.30
CA GLN A 33 -0.75 -15.60 -9.47
C GLN A 33 -2.11 -15.99 -8.84
N ASN A 34 -2.25 -17.21 -8.33
CA ASN A 34 -3.45 -17.68 -7.61
C ASN A 34 -3.22 -17.78 -6.08
N ILE A 35 -2.20 -17.09 -5.58
CA ILE A 35 -1.90 -17.00 -4.14
C ILE A 35 -2.29 -15.59 -3.70
N ILE A 36 -3.02 -15.50 -2.59
CA ILE A 36 -3.34 -14.22 -1.96
C ILE A 36 -2.05 -13.71 -1.30
N ASP A 37 -1.46 -12.67 -1.90
CA ASP A 37 -0.21 -12.03 -1.47
C ASP A 37 -0.25 -10.52 -1.83
N LEU A 38 0.81 -9.78 -1.51
CA LEU A 38 0.93 -8.35 -1.77
C LEU A 38 0.64 -8.01 -3.25
N GLY A 39 -0.30 -7.08 -3.47
CA GLY A 39 -0.81 -6.69 -4.79
C GLY A 39 -1.97 -7.53 -5.31
N ALA A 40 -2.38 -8.59 -4.62
CA ALA A 40 -3.57 -9.36 -4.99
C ALA A 40 -4.85 -8.56 -4.67
N THR A 41 -5.80 -8.61 -5.61
CA THR A 41 -7.18 -8.16 -5.38
C THR A 41 -8.04 -9.37 -5.05
N VAL A 42 -8.80 -9.30 -3.96
CA VAL A 42 -9.64 -10.37 -3.44
C VAL A 42 -11.06 -9.85 -3.20
N LEU A 43 -12.03 -10.76 -3.33
CA LEU A 43 -13.39 -10.55 -2.87
C LEU A 43 -13.56 -11.26 -1.53
N ALA A 44 -14.03 -10.54 -0.53
CA ALA A 44 -14.34 -11.10 0.79
C ALA A 44 -15.85 -11.00 1.04
N GLU A 45 -16.45 -12.09 1.49
CA GLU A 45 -17.86 -12.14 1.86
C GLU A 45 -18.00 -12.28 3.37
N ILE A 46 -18.72 -11.36 4.01
CA ILE A 46 -19.03 -11.38 5.45
C ILE A 46 -20.50 -11.05 5.62
N ASP A 47 -21.25 -11.93 6.30
CA ASP A 47 -22.70 -11.76 6.56
C ASP A 47 -23.55 -11.45 5.31
N GLY A 48 -23.12 -11.94 4.13
CA GLY A 48 -23.79 -11.75 2.85
C GLY A 48 -23.45 -10.45 2.12
N GLU A 49 -22.56 -9.62 2.68
CA GLU A 49 -21.98 -8.46 2.01
C GLU A 49 -20.66 -8.88 1.33
N ILE A 50 -20.47 -8.48 0.07
CA ILE A 50 -19.26 -8.78 -0.72
C ILE A 50 -18.51 -7.49 -0.96
N ASP A 51 -17.27 -7.45 -0.48
CA ASP A 51 -16.35 -6.32 -0.66
C ASP A 51 -15.13 -6.72 -1.46
N GLU A 52 -14.60 -5.77 -2.24
CA GLU A 52 -13.35 -5.93 -3.00
C GLU A 52 -12.20 -5.21 -2.31
N PHE A 53 -11.08 -5.90 -2.12
CA PHE A 53 -9.89 -5.36 -1.48
C PHE A 53 -8.63 -5.67 -2.28
N THR A 54 -7.70 -4.72 -2.34
CA THR A 54 -6.32 -4.96 -2.81
C THR A 54 -5.36 -4.91 -1.64
N ILE A 55 -4.52 -5.93 -1.51
CA ILE A 55 -3.54 -6.02 -0.43
C ILE A 55 -2.35 -5.11 -0.76
N VAL A 56 -2.11 -4.09 0.07
CA VAL A 56 -0.99 -3.13 -0.02
C VAL A 56 -0.33 -2.97 1.36
N GLY A 57 0.88 -2.39 1.40
CA GLY A 57 1.66 -2.14 2.61
C GLY A 57 1.73 -0.67 3.01
#